data_AF-A0A9E2H3A3-F1
#
_entry.id   AF-A0A9E2H3A3-F1
#
_cell.length_a   1.000
_cell.length_b   1.000
_cell.length_c   1.000
_cell.angle_alpha   90.00
_cell.angle_beta   90.00
_cell.angle_gamma   90.00
#
_symmetry.space_group_name_H-M   'P 1'
#
loop_
_entity.id
_entity.type
_entity.pdbx_description
1 polymer ?
#
loop_
_entity_poly.entity_id
_entity_poly.type
_entity_poly.pdbx_seq_one_letter_code
_entity_poly.pdbx_strand_id
1 'polypeptide(L)'
;TPAEKIIYMPKTIPPKTEIVKPKTGQEYFAIDHISDWWEGIELVFSAKDFDEGGEVIEYAWSVDQTDWVWTKDTVVFIPPEKFSSPLSGTHVIRVISKDNTFLIDPIGDSVVVRFVVPTFDKKILIIDETNEINFPYGVMRPTDAQVDSFYADIFKIKESWDFYKKGMPPRDTLGKYQLIVWHADDLPFTQPHKLPENIEVIKDYLNVGGKFFMSGWRILKSFAWNDPFPLSFKDGTFVHDYLHIITVNETAIEGDCIGFYGVDGKFSDIRIDSLKLIDFPYIIHGYSWGLGQINLITQPGGFTDKIYSYKNSDSSPYTTYRGRATGLRYYGSSFDAVILGFPLFFIKKEDAITMVDEIVKTLNLR
;
A
#
# COMPACT_ATOMS: atom_id res chain seq x y z
N THR A 1 1.76 -45.02 -67.59
CA THR A 1 1.42 -43.76 -66.90
C THR A 1 2.16 -43.75 -65.57
N PRO A 2 2.86 -42.69 -65.17
CA PRO A 2 3.50 -42.64 -63.86
C PRO A 2 2.42 -42.69 -62.78
N ALA A 3 2.68 -43.40 -61.69
CA ALA A 3 1.82 -43.36 -60.52
C ALA A 3 2.10 -42.08 -59.73
N GLU A 4 1.08 -41.21 -59.61
CA GLU A 4 1.14 -40.04 -58.73
C GLU A 4 0.69 -40.44 -57.32
N LYS A 5 1.49 -40.08 -56.32
CA LYS A 5 1.13 -40.22 -54.90
C LYS A 5 0.87 -38.83 -54.35
N ILE A 6 -0.40 -38.47 -54.23
CA ILE A 6 -0.82 -37.21 -53.59
C ILE A 6 -0.86 -37.44 -52.09
N ILE A 7 -0.03 -36.70 -51.36
CA ILE A 7 -0.02 -36.71 -49.89
C ILE A 7 -0.80 -35.48 -49.42
N TYR A 8 -1.89 -35.70 -48.69
CA TYR A 8 -2.59 -34.65 -47.98
C TYR A 8 -2.02 -34.58 -46.57
N MET A 9 -1.40 -33.46 -46.21
CA MET A 9 -1.10 -33.16 -44.80
C MET A 9 -2.21 -32.26 -44.27
N PRO A 10 -2.66 -32.45 -43.01
CA PRO A 10 -3.52 -31.49 -42.34
C PRO A 10 -2.86 -30.11 -42.42
N LYS A 11 -3.64 -29.09 -42.77
CA LYS A 11 -3.15 -27.71 -42.70
C LYS A 11 -3.00 -27.36 -41.22
N THR A 12 -1.77 -27.13 -40.78
CA THR A 12 -1.48 -26.68 -39.42
C THR A 12 -1.82 -25.19 -39.26
N ILE A 13 -2.26 -24.80 -38.08
CA ILE A 13 -2.79 -23.47 -37.76
C ILE A 13 -1.89 -22.84 -36.69
N PRO A 14 -1.30 -21.66 -36.94
CA PRO A 14 -0.49 -20.99 -35.93
C PRO A 14 -1.26 -20.77 -34.62
N PRO A 15 -0.58 -20.80 -33.46
CA PRO A 15 -1.21 -20.51 -32.19
C PRO A 15 -1.67 -19.05 -32.12
N LYS A 16 -2.57 -18.75 -31.16
CA LYS A 16 -2.99 -17.39 -30.84
C LYS A 16 -2.58 -17.00 -29.43
N THR A 17 -1.84 -15.91 -29.32
CA THR A 17 -1.27 -15.38 -28.09
C THR A 17 -2.15 -14.30 -27.47
N GLU A 18 -2.15 -14.20 -26.14
CA GLU A 18 -2.83 -13.14 -25.38
C GLU A 18 -1.99 -12.73 -24.16
N ILE A 19 -1.80 -11.43 -23.97
CA ILE A 19 -1.22 -10.83 -22.77
C ILE A 19 -2.33 -10.70 -21.71
N VAL A 20 -2.17 -11.45 -20.63
CA VAL A 20 -3.07 -11.41 -19.48
C VAL A 20 -2.76 -10.19 -18.61
N LYS A 21 -1.48 -9.91 -18.35
CA LYS A 21 -0.97 -8.76 -17.59
C LYS A 21 0.37 -8.32 -18.19
N PRO A 22 0.68 -7.01 -18.29
CA PRO A 22 -0.15 -5.86 -17.91
C PRO A 22 -1.27 -5.58 -18.92
N LYS A 23 -2.13 -4.61 -18.62
CA LYS A 23 -3.16 -4.09 -19.54
C LYS A 23 -2.71 -2.77 -20.16
N THR A 24 -3.12 -2.53 -21.39
CA THR A 24 -2.85 -1.26 -22.09
C THR A 24 -3.34 -0.06 -21.28
N GLY A 25 -2.49 0.95 -21.13
CA GLY A 25 -2.75 2.17 -20.38
C GLY A 25 -2.43 2.09 -18.89
N GLN A 26 -1.97 0.94 -18.38
CA GLN A 26 -1.53 0.83 -16.99
C GLN A 26 -0.22 1.61 -16.76
N GLU A 27 -0.17 2.27 -15.60
CA GLU A 27 1.00 3.00 -15.14
C GLU A 27 1.70 2.23 -14.03
N TYR A 28 3.03 2.29 -14.01
CA TYR A 28 3.89 1.64 -13.03
C TYR A 28 4.98 2.60 -12.55
N PHE A 29 5.41 2.43 -11.31
CA PHE A 29 6.71 2.93 -10.89
C PHE A 29 7.82 2.04 -11.42
N ALA A 30 8.94 2.66 -11.80
CA ALA A 30 10.11 1.96 -12.30
C ALA A 30 11.41 2.57 -11.77
N ILE A 31 12.41 1.74 -11.54
CA ILE A 31 13.79 2.13 -11.20
C ILE A 31 14.75 1.46 -12.16
N ASP A 32 15.95 2.00 -12.31
CA ASP A 32 16.94 1.56 -13.30
C ASP A 32 17.78 0.34 -12.88
N HIS A 33 17.42 -0.28 -11.76
CA HIS A 33 18.08 -1.45 -11.20
C HIS A 33 17.06 -2.37 -10.50
N ILE A 34 17.39 -3.64 -10.36
CA ILE A 34 16.62 -4.60 -9.56
C ILE A 34 16.90 -4.37 -8.07
N SER A 35 15.87 -4.49 -7.24
CA SER A 35 15.95 -4.45 -5.78
C SER A 35 15.30 -5.71 -5.19
N ASP A 36 15.37 -5.87 -3.86
CA ASP A 36 14.70 -6.97 -3.15
C ASP A 36 13.17 -6.96 -3.34
N TRP A 37 12.59 -5.81 -3.72
CA TRP A 37 11.15 -5.59 -3.85
C TRP A 37 10.70 -5.23 -5.27
N TRP A 38 11.64 -5.06 -6.20
CA TRP A 38 11.33 -4.67 -7.57
C TRP A 38 12.25 -5.40 -8.55
N GLU A 39 11.68 -6.35 -9.29
CA GLU A 39 12.37 -7.15 -10.31
C GLU A 39 12.12 -6.66 -11.74
N GLY A 40 11.26 -5.64 -11.88
CA GLY A 40 10.76 -5.17 -13.15
C GLY A 40 9.25 -5.36 -13.30
N ILE A 41 8.77 -5.37 -14.55
CA ILE A 41 7.35 -5.54 -14.84
C ILE A 41 6.99 -7.01 -14.97
N GLU A 42 6.05 -7.46 -14.14
CA GLU A 42 5.42 -8.77 -14.30
C GLU A 42 4.61 -8.81 -15.60
N LEU A 43 5.03 -9.70 -16.49
CA LEU A 43 4.38 -10.02 -17.75
C LEU A 43 3.81 -11.44 -17.65
N VAL A 44 2.49 -11.53 -17.76
CA VAL A 44 1.73 -12.80 -17.77
C VAL A 44 1.05 -12.93 -19.11
N PHE A 45 1.22 -14.07 -19.77
CA PHE A 45 0.62 -14.35 -21.08
C PHE A 45 0.20 -15.81 -21.20
N SER A 46 -0.64 -16.08 -22.19
CA SER A 46 -1.08 -17.42 -22.55
C SER A 46 -1.24 -17.51 -24.06
N ALA A 47 -1.32 -18.73 -24.58
CA ALA A 47 -1.67 -18.95 -25.97
C ALA A 47 -2.52 -20.21 -26.12
N LYS A 48 -3.21 -20.29 -27.26
CA LYS A 48 -4.01 -21.43 -27.63
C LYS A 48 -3.61 -21.94 -29.01
N ASP A 49 -3.38 -23.24 -29.08
CA ASP A 49 -3.25 -23.99 -30.32
C ASP A 49 -4.64 -24.46 -30.80
N PHE A 50 -4.86 -24.49 -32.11
CA PHE A 50 -6.13 -24.87 -32.74
C PHE A 50 -6.05 -26.18 -33.52
N ASP A 51 -4.87 -26.78 -33.65
CA ASP A 51 -4.67 -28.06 -34.28
C ASP A 51 -5.13 -29.20 -33.34
N GLU A 52 -5.59 -30.31 -33.94
CA GLU A 52 -5.97 -31.49 -33.17
C GLU A 52 -4.71 -32.13 -32.56
N GLY A 53 -4.62 -32.12 -31.22
CA GLY A 53 -3.41 -32.53 -30.51
C GLY A 53 -2.28 -31.50 -30.54
N GLY A 54 -2.57 -30.27 -30.97
CA GLY A 54 -1.65 -29.15 -30.95
C GLY A 54 -1.29 -28.72 -29.51
N GLU A 55 -0.07 -28.24 -29.35
CA GLU A 55 0.47 -27.78 -28.06
C GLU A 55 1.35 -26.56 -28.31
N VAL A 56 1.16 -25.52 -27.49
CA VAL A 56 2.08 -24.39 -27.43
C VAL A 56 3.32 -24.81 -26.64
N ILE A 57 4.48 -24.84 -27.31
CA ILE A 57 5.72 -25.34 -26.72
C ILE A 57 6.65 -24.23 -26.22
N GLU A 58 6.45 -22.99 -26.69
CA GLU A 58 7.32 -21.86 -26.36
C GLU A 58 6.64 -20.51 -26.61
N TYR A 59 7.09 -19.50 -25.88
CA TYR A 59 6.67 -18.10 -26.01
C TYR A 59 7.88 -17.23 -26.28
N ALA A 60 7.67 -16.04 -26.84
CA ALA A 60 8.68 -15.01 -26.88
C ALA A 60 8.11 -13.65 -26.56
N TRP A 61 8.85 -12.83 -25.83
CA TRP A 61 8.49 -11.45 -25.55
C TRP A 61 9.55 -10.47 -26.04
N SER A 62 9.14 -9.24 -26.31
CA SER A 62 9.98 -8.15 -26.79
C SER A 62 9.44 -6.82 -26.28
N VAL A 63 10.34 -5.88 -25.99
CA VAL A 63 10.00 -4.54 -25.51
C VAL A 63 10.55 -3.52 -26.51
N ASP A 64 9.80 -2.45 -26.79
CA ASP A 64 10.26 -1.30 -27.59
C ASP A 64 10.96 -1.65 -28.92
N GLN A 65 10.50 -2.71 -29.58
CA GLN A 65 11.08 -3.18 -30.85
C GLN A 65 12.48 -3.80 -30.74
N THR A 66 12.90 -4.26 -29.55
CA THR A 66 14.12 -5.05 -29.36
C THR A 66 13.97 -6.49 -29.85
N ASP A 67 15.07 -7.24 -29.81
CA ASP A 67 15.09 -8.68 -30.08
C ASP A 67 14.10 -9.46 -29.18
N TRP A 68 13.60 -10.57 -29.74
CA TRP A 68 12.72 -11.50 -29.05
C TRP A 68 13.49 -12.35 -28.04
N VAL A 69 12.97 -12.45 -26.82
CA VAL A 69 13.47 -13.33 -25.77
C VAL A 69 12.52 -14.52 -25.65
N TRP A 70 13.01 -15.72 -25.98
CA TRP A 70 12.23 -16.95 -25.92
C TRP A 70 12.22 -17.54 -24.50
N THR A 71 11.07 -18.07 -24.08
CA THR A 71 10.87 -18.71 -22.78
C THR A 71 9.80 -19.79 -22.85
N LYS A 72 9.83 -20.74 -21.92
CA LYS A 72 8.75 -21.72 -21.69
C LYS A 72 7.80 -21.29 -20.58
N ASP A 73 8.18 -20.30 -19.81
CA ASP A 73 7.37 -19.77 -18.72
C ASP A 73 6.25 -18.88 -19.28
N THR A 74 5.13 -18.83 -18.56
CA THR A 74 3.97 -17.98 -18.86
C THR A 74 3.90 -16.73 -17.97
N VAL A 75 4.82 -16.64 -17.02
CA VAL A 75 5.02 -15.51 -16.10
C VAL A 75 6.50 -15.18 -16.11
N VAL A 76 6.84 -13.95 -16.45
CA VAL A 76 8.21 -13.44 -16.43
C VAL A 76 8.24 -12.04 -15.85
N PHE A 77 9.38 -11.65 -15.26
CA PHE A 77 9.66 -10.26 -14.92
C PHE A 77 10.58 -9.66 -15.97
N ILE A 78 10.16 -8.54 -16.57
CA ILE A 78 10.98 -7.79 -17.53
C ILE A 78 11.81 -6.77 -16.77
N PRO A 79 13.14 -6.96 -16.67
CA PRO A 79 13.99 -6.07 -15.88
C PRO A 79 14.24 -4.75 -16.64
N PRO A 80 14.65 -3.67 -15.93
CA PRO A 80 14.69 -2.30 -16.47
C PRO A 80 15.61 -2.15 -17.67
N GLU A 81 16.72 -2.89 -17.71
CA GLU A 81 17.71 -2.82 -18.79
C GLU A 81 17.19 -3.31 -20.15
N LYS A 82 16.00 -3.91 -20.18
CA LYS A 82 15.32 -4.33 -21.42
C LYS A 82 14.48 -3.22 -22.03
N PHE A 83 14.17 -2.17 -21.28
CA PHE A 83 13.42 -1.03 -21.77
C PHE A 83 14.35 -0.01 -22.42
N SER A 84 13.86 0.66 -23.45
CA SER A 84 14.63 1.70 -24.13
C SER A 84 14.85 2.91 -23.21
N SER A 85 15.93 3.64 -23.44
CA SER A 85 16.17 4.92 -22.74
C SER A 85 15.39 6.05 -23.42
N PRO A 86 14.75 6.96 -22.66
CA PRO A 86 14.65 6.97 -21.20
C PRO A 86 13.67 5.91 -20.66
N LEU A 87 13.95 5.37 -19.47
CA LEU A 87 13.06 4.42 -18.77
C LEU A 87 11.71 5.03 -18.38
N SER A 88 11.63 6.36 -18.25
CA SER A 88 10.36 7.03 -17.99
C SER A 88 9.61 7.25 -19.31
N GLY A 89 8.28 7.15 -19.26
CA GLY A 89 7.43 7.35 -20.43
C GLY A 89 6.77 6.06 -20.88
N THR A 90 6.47 5.97 -22.17
CA THR A 90 5.64 4.92 -22.73
C THR A 90 6.49 3.81 -23.33
N HIS A 91 6.17 2.57 -22.99
CA HIS A 91 6.83 1.37 -23.51
C HIS A 91 5.81 0.41 -24.12
N VAL A 92 6.24 -0.32 -25.14
CA VAL A 92 5.41 -1.31 -25.84
C VAL A 92 5.96 -2.69 -25.58
N ILE A 93 5.18 -3.53 -24.91
CA ILE A 93 5.52 -4.94 -24.67
C ILE A 93 4.75 -5.78 -25.67
N ARG A 94 5.41 -6.75 -26.30
CA ARG A 94 4.83 -7.65 -27.30
C ARG A 94 5.13 -9.09 -26.91
N VAL A 95 4.20 -9.99 -27.22
CA VAL A 95 4.35 -11.43 -27.00
C VAL A 95 3.87 -12.20 -28.23
N ILE A 96 4.62 -13.24 -28.61
CA ILE A 96 4.27 -14.24 -29.61
C ILE A 96 4.41 -15.64 -29.00
N SER A 97 3.85 -16.64 -29.66
CA SER A 97 3.95 -18.05 -29.26
C SER A 97 4.29 -18.95 -30.44
N LYS A 98 4.78 -20.15 -30.13
CA LYS A 98 5.17 -21.18 -31.09
C LYS A 98 4.61 -22.53 -30.68
N ASP A 99 4.05 -23.25 -31.64
CA ASP A 99 3.47 -24.58 -31.43
C ASP A 99 4.45 -25.73 -31.68
N ASN A 100 3.99 -26.96 -31.41
CA ASN A 100 4.72 -28.20 -31.62
C ASN A 100 4.96 -28.57 -33.11
N THR A 101 4.39 -27.81 -34.05
CA THR A 101 4.66 -27.87 -35.49
C THR A 101 5.63 -26.78 -35.96
N PHE A 102 6.15 -25.98 -35.02
CA PHE A 102 7.05 -24.85 -35.22
C PHE A 102 6.42 -23.66 -35.97
N LEU A 103 5.09 -23.59 -36.06
CA LEU A 103 4.44 -22.37 -36.51
C LEU A 103 4.45 -21.33 -35.39
N ILE A 104 4.68 -20.08 -35.79
CA ILE A 104 4.74 -18.92 -34.90
C ILE A 104 3.47 -18.10 -35.12
N ASP A 105 2.88 -17.61 -34.04
CA ASP A 105 1.81 -16.62 -34.10
C ASP A 105 2.29 -15.37 -34.87
N PRO A 106 1.77 -15.10 -36.08
CA PRO A 106 2.27 -14.02 -36.93
C PRO A 106 1.83 -12.63 -36.46
N ILE A 107 0.84 -12.55 -35.57
CA ILE A 107 0.29 -11.30 -35.05
C ILE A 107 0.79 -11.06 -33.63
N GLY A 108 0.71 -12.08 -32.78
CA GLY A 108 0.96 -11.97 -31.35
C GLY A 108 -0.05 -11.09 -30.64
N ASP A 109 0.35 -10.58 -29.47
CA ASP A 109 -0.37 -9.55 -28.74
C ASP A 109 0.59 -8.47 -28.25
N SER A 110 0.07 -7.27 -27.98
CA SER A 110 0.85 -6.13 -27.53
C SER A 110 0.10 -5.23 -26.57
N VAL A 111 0.82 -4.71 -25.59
CA VAL A 111 0.30 -3.76 -24.61
C VAL A 111 1.20 -2.55 -24.48
N VAL A 112 0.59 -1.40 -24.23
CA VAL A 112 1.28 -0.13 -24.01
C VAL A 112 1.21 0.20 -22.52
N VAL A 113 2.35 0.34 -21.87
CA VAL A 113 2.46 0.71 -20.46
C VAL A 113 3.16 2.05 -20.31
N ARG A 114 2.95 2.72 -19.18
CA ARG A 114 3.65 3.96 -18.85
C ARG A 114 4.44 3.81 -17.56
N PHE A 115 5.72 4.15 -17.61
CA PHE A 115 6.59 4.17 -16.45
C PHE A 115 6.77 5.57 -15.90
N VAL A 116 6.68 5.66 -14.59
CA VAL A 116 7.04 6.82 -13.78
C VAL A 116 8.29 6.45 -13.00
N VAL A 117 9.41 7.10 -13.32
CA VAL A 117 10.63 6.96 -12.53
C VAL A 117 10.56 7.99 -11.39
N PRO A 118 10.58 7.58 -10.11
CA PRO A 118 10.46 8.51 -9.00
C PRO A 118 11.68 9.44 -8.94
N THR A 119 11.43 10.72 -8.66
CA THR A 119 12.48 11.73 -8.46
C THR A 119 12.84 11.89 -6.99
N PHE A 120 11.89 11.67 -6.08
CA PHE A 120 12.06 11.81 -4.63
C PHE A 120 12.72 13.14 -4.21
N ASP A 121 12.43 14.22 -4.95
CA ASP A 121 12.99 15.56 -4.76
C ASP A 121 12.26 16.36 -3.66
N LYS A 122 11.05 15.93 -3.31
CA LYS A 122 10.25 16.46 -2.20
C LYS A 122 10.24 15.49 -1.03
N LYS A 123 10.05 16.02 0.18
CA LYS A 123 10.15 15.21 1.40
C LYS A 123 8.85 14.49 1.74
N ILE A 124 7.75 15.22 1.93
CA ILE A 124 6.51 14.68 2.52
C ILE A 124 5.31 15.13 1.69
N LEU A 125 4.46 14.17 1.30
CA LEU A 125 3.09 14.39 0.86
C LEU A 125 2.14 13.85 1.91
N ILE A 126 1.20 14.68 2.36
CA ILE A 126 0.09 14.22 3.19
C ILE A 126 -1.10 13.95 2.29
N ILE A 127 -1.72 12.78 2.45
CA ILE A 127 -2.99 12.41 1.85
C ILE A 127 -4.00 12.40 2.98
N ASP A 128 -4.95 13.33 2.91
CA ASP A 128 -6.05 13.43 3.85
C ASP A 128 -7.24 12.64 3.30
N GLU A 129 -7.56 11.54 3.99
CA GLU A 129 -8.72 10.70 3.73
C GLU A 129 -9.78 10.83 4.83
N THR A 130 -9.64 11.82 5.72
CA THR A 130 -10.59 12.06 6.80
C THR A 130 -11.94 12.45 6.23
N ASN A 131 -13.00 11.82 6.71
CA ASN A 131 -14.38 12.22 6.41
C ASN A 131 -15.01 12.90 7.62
N GLU A 132 -15.13 14.23 7.59
CA GLU A 132 -15.59 15.01 8.74
C GLU A 132 -17.03 14.68 9.16
N ILE A 133 -17.82 14.07 8.28
CA ILE A 133 -19.19 13.67 8.57
C ILE A 133 -19.21 12.42 9.45
N ASN A 134 -18.17 11.60 9.41
CA ASN A 134 -18.08 10.33 10.13
C ASN A 134 -17.54 10.46 11.55
N PHE A 135 -17.21 11.67 12.02
CA PHE A 135 -16.81 11.84 13.42
C PHE A 135 -17.96 11.43 14.37
N PRO A 136 -17.67 10.59 15.39
CA PRO A 136 -18.70 10.07 16.27
C PRO A 136 -19.37 11.19 17.08
N TYR A 137 -20.54 10.90 17.64
CA TYR A 137 -21.16 11.80 18.61
C TYR A 137 -20.24 11.96 19.84
N GLY A 138 -20.14 13.17 20.37
CA GLY A 138 -19.37 13.48 21.58
C GLY A 138 -17.89 13.81 21.35
N VAL A 139 -17.36 13.69 20.13
CA VAL A 139 -16.08 14.32 19.79
C VAL A 139 -16.30 15.73 19.24
N MET A 140 -15.28 16.58 19.33
CA MET A 140 -15.22 17.80 18.53
C MET A 140 -15.40 17.41 17.06
N ARG A 141 -16.27 18.11 16.33
CA ARG A 141 -16.45 17.93 14.89
C ARG A 141 -15.63 18.99 14.17
N PRO A 142 -14.38 18.70 13.78
CA PRO A 142 -13.58 19.66 13.05
C PRO A 142 -14.14 19.87 11.65
N THR A 143 -13.86 21.04 11.09
CA THR A 143 -13.93 21.24 9.63
C THR A 143 -12.71 20.64 8.97
N ASP A 144 -12.81 20.26 7.69
CA ASP A 144 -11.71 19.89 6.79
C ASP A 144 -10.47 20.80 6.96
N ALA A 145 -10.67 22.13 6.88
CA ALA A 145 -9.61 23.11 7.07
C ALA A 145 -8.91 23.08 8.46
N GLN A 146 -9.59 22.58 9.51
CA GLN A 146 -9.00 22.44 10.85
C GLN A 146 -8.13 21.19 10.95
N VAL A 147 -8.52 20.09 10.29
CA VAL A 147 -7.71 18.88 10.17
C VAL A 147 -6.48 19.18 9.32
N ASP A 148 -6.67 19.79 8.15
CA ASP A 148 -5.60 20.27 7.28
C ASP A 148 -4.58 21.14 8.02
N SER A 149 -5.06 22.16 8.75
CA SER A 149 -4.17 23.05 9.50
C SER A 149 -3.41 22.31 10.60
N PHE A 150 -4.03 21.32 11.25
CA PHE A 150 -3.35 20.51 12.26
C PHE A 150 -2.20 19.71 11.64
N TYR A 151 -2.45 19.01 10.53
CA TYR A 151 -1.44 18.22 9.83
C TYR A 151 -0.33 19.08 9.20
N ALA A 152 -0.69 20.22 8.61
CA ALA A 152 0.27 21.19 8.10
C ALA A 152 1.24 21.66 9.20
N ASP A 153 0.73 21.93 10.39
CA ASP A 153 1.54 22.38 11.53
C ASP A 153 2.47 21.29 12.07
N ILE A 154 1.97 20.07 12.31
CA ILE A 154 2.80 19.00 12.91
C ILE A 154 3.87 18.50 11.92
N PHE A 155 3.56 18.46 10.61
CA PHE A 155 4.52 18.06 9.58
C PHE A 155 5.33 19.23 9.02
N LYS A 156 5.03 20.47 9.42
CA LYS A 156 5.70 21.71 8.96
C LYS A 156 5.67 21.82 7.43
N ILE A 157 4.52 21.53 6.84
CA ILE A 157 4.27 21.65 5.40
C ILE A 157 3.13 22.63 5.12
N LYS A 158 2.91 22.97 3.85
CA LYS A 158 1.92 23.98 3.46
C LYS A 158 0.57 23.41 3.04
N GLU A 159 0.58 22.24 2.40
CA GLU A 159 -0.60 21.69 1.73
C GLU A 159 -0.65 20.18 1.87
N SER A 160 -1.88 19.66 1.98
CA SER A 160 -2.27 18.26 1.92
C SER A 160 -2.92 17.93 0.57
N TRP A 161 -3.02 16.64 0.26
CA TRP A 161 -3.82 16.13 -0.84
C TRP A 161 -5.14 15.59 -0.28
N ASP A 162 -6.21 16.36 -0.49
CA ASP A 162 -7.56 15.92 -0.17
C ASP A 162 -8.02 14.78 -1.09
N PHE A 163 -8.20 13.60 -0.50
CA PHE A 163 -8.61 12.40 -1.21
C PHE A 163 -10.06 12.46 -1.69
N TYR A 164 -11.00 13.00 -0.92
CA TYR A 164 -12.42 13.04 -1.32
C TYR A 164 -12.67 14.03 -2.46
N LYS A 165 -11.87 15.10 -2.55
CA LYS A 165 -11.93 16.07 -3.67
C LYS A 165 -11.20 15.60 -4.92
N LYS A 166 -10.08 14.87 -4.79
CA LYS A 166 -9.16 14.60 -5.92
C LYS A 166 -8.97 13.12 -6.25
N GLY A 167 -9.41 12.21 -5.39
CA GLY A 167 -9.11 10.79 -5.47
C GLY A 167 -7.64 10.47 -5.15
N MET A 168 -7.18 9.29 -5.55
CA MET A 168 -5.79 8.86 -5.39
C MET A 168 -4.84 9.79 -6.17
N PRO A 169 -3.75 10.32 -5.56
CA PRO A 169 -2.76 11.08 -6.31
C PRO A 169 -2.14 10.22 -7.44
N PRO A 170 -1.95 10.77 -8.65
CA PRO A 170 -1.31 10.04 -9.73
C PRO A 170 0.16 9.73 -9.41
N ARG A 171 0.72 8.70 -10.04
CA ARG A 171 2.10 8.26 -9.80
C ARG A 171 3.14 9.36 -10.02
N ASP A 172 2.97 10.22 -11.02
CA ASP A 172 3.84 11.39 -11.24
C ASP A 172 3.84 12.40 -10.09
N THR A 173 2.77 12.42 -9.28
CA THR A 173 2.69 13.24 -8.08
C THR A 173 3.36 12.51 -6.92
N LEU A 174 3.02 11.24 -6.68
CA LEU A 174 3.59 10.43 -5.60
C LEU A 174 5.11 10.29 -5.72
N GLY A 175 5.62 10.01 -6.92
CA GLY A 175 7.04 9.78 -7.19
C GLY A 175 7.96 10.98 -6.93
N LYS A 176 7.38 12.16 -6.68
CA LYS A 176 8.14 13.35 -6.25
C LYS A 176 8.49 13.29 -4.77
N TYR A 177 7.77 12.53 -3.95
CA TYR A 177 7.87 12.59 -2.50
C TYR A 177 8.56 11.36 -1.92
N GLN A 178 9.50 11.57 -1.00
CA GLN A 178 10.20 10.51 -0.27
C GLN A 178 9.30 9.79 0.74
N LEU A 179 8.31 10.50 1.29
CA LEU A 179 7.35 9.99 2.27
C LEU A 179 5.92 10.34 1.86
N ILE A 180 5.06 9.32 1.83
CA ILE A 180 3.61 9.47 1.79
C ILE A 180 3.08 9.25 3.19
N VAL A 181 2.39 10.26 3.72
CA VAL A 181 1.63 10.20 4.96
C VAL A 181 0.17 10.03 4.59
N TRP A 182 -0.43 8.89 4.91
CA TRP A 182 -1.86 8.66 4.75
C TRP A 182 -2.55 8.76 6.11
N HIS A 183 -3.57 9.61 6.23
CA HIS A 183 -4.38 9.66 7.42
C HIS A 183 -5.88 9.62 7.18
N ALA A 184 -6.59 8.99 8.11
CA ALA A 184 -8.04 8.93 8.17
C ALA A 184 -8.49 8.98 9.64
N ASP A 185 -8.69 10.20 10.15
CA ASP A 185 -8.94 10.40 11.59
C ASP A 185 -10.41 10.24 11.99
N ASP A 186 -11.31 10.06 11.03
CA ASP A 186 -12.71 9.75 11.28
C ASP A 186 -12.90 8.28 11.66
N LEU A 187 -14.02 7.99 12.34
CA LEU A 187 -14.38 6.66 12.80
C LEU A 187 -15.28 5.98 11.76
N PRO A 188 -14.78 5.00 10.97
CA PRO A 188 -15.59 4.38 9.94
C PRO A 188 -16.72 3.56 10.57
N PHE A 189 -17.96 3.78 10.10
CA PHE A 189 -19.15 3.08 10.60
C PHE A 189 -19.84 2.18 9.57
N THR A 190 -20.00 2.66 8.32
CA THR A 190 -20.72 1.93 7.26
C THR A 190 -19.81 1.31 6.22
N GLN A 191 -18.65 1.93 5.97
CA GLN A 191 -17.67 1.52 4.98
C GLN A 191 -16.27 1.64 5.56
N PRO A 192 -15.33 0.80 5.12
CA PRO A 192 -13.93 0.98 5.48
C PRO A 192 -13.39 2.29 4.90
N HIS A 193 -12.26 2.73 5.47
CA HIS A 193 -11.38 3.71 4.83
C HIS A 193 -10.97 3.24 3.43
N LYS A 194 -10.49 4.16 2.60
CA LYS A 194 -10.21 4.02 1.17
C LYS A 194 -8.82 3.52 0.86
N LEU A 195 -7.89 3.56 1.81
CA LEU A 195 -6.55 2.98 1.62
C LEU A 195 -6.56 1.52 1.10
N PRO A 196 -7.37 0.57 1.63
CA PRO A 196 -7.46 -0.80 1.11
C PRO A 196 -7.82 -0.90 -0.38
N GLU A 197 -8.62 0.04 -0.91
CA GLU A 197 -9.00 0.10 -2.33
C GLU A 197 -7.84 0.62 -3.21
N ASN A 198 -6.81 1.23 -2.61
CA ASN A 198 -5.72 1.92 -3.31
C ASN A 198 -4.32 1.31 -3.05
N ILE A 199 -4.26 0.14 -2.40
CA ILE A 199 -2.99 -0.48 -2.00
C ILE A 199 -2.05 -0.78 -3.16
N GLU A 200 -2.54 -1.09 -4.37
CA GLU A 200 -1.67 -1.45 -5.48
C GLU A 200 -0.79 -0.26 -5.92
N VAL A 201 -1.28 0.97 -5.82
CA VAL A 201 -0.48 2.17 -6.09
C VAL A 201 0.55 2.40 -4.98
N ILE A 202 0.19 2.13 -3.72
CA ILE A 202 1.10 2.26 -2.58
C ILE A 202 2.19 1.19 -2.61
N LYS A 203 1.85 -0.06 -2.93
CA LYS A 203 2.80 -1.18 -3.10
C LYS A 203 3.83 -0.84 -4.16
N ASP A 204 3.37 -0.38 -5.32
CA ASP A 204 4.23 0.03 -6.43
C ASP A 204 5.20 1.15 -6.02
N TYR A 205 4.70 2.16 -5.28
CA TYR A 205 5.53 3.24 -4.72
C TYR A 205 6.56 2.74 -3.69
N LEU A 206 6.19 1.79 -2.83
CA LEU A 206 7.09 1.22 -1.82
C LEU A 206 8.16 0.33 -2.46
N ASN A 207 7.81 -0.44 -3.48
CA ASN A 207 8.74 -1.32 -4.20
C ASN A 207 9.89 -0.56 -4.85
N VAL A 208 9.66 0.69 -5.26
CA VAL A 208 10.69 1.58 -5.83
C VAL A 208 11.40 2.47 -4.79
N GLY A 209 11.22 2.19 -3.50
CA GLY A 209 11.98 2.80 -2.40
C GLY A 209 11.32 4.00 -1.71
N GLY A 210 10.05 4.26 -2.00
CA GLY A 210 9.25 5.23 -1.27
C GLY A 210 9.08 4.87 0.21
N LYS A 211 8.77 5.84 1.07
CA LYS A 211 8.47 5.59 2.50
C LYS A 211 7.00 5.85 2.80
N PHE A 212 6.45 5.12 3.77
CA PHE A 212 5.03 5.21 4.12
C PHE A 212 4.83 5.50 5.61
N PHE A 213 3.91 6.41 5.91
CA PHE A 213 3.41 6.67 7.25
C PHE A 213 1.89 6.55 7.19
N MET A 214 1.31 5.70 8.04
CA MET A 214 -0.12 5.50 8.13
C MET A 214 -0.62 5.78 9.55
N SER A 215 -1.69 6.54 9.66
CA SER A 215 -2.40 6.76 10.93
C SER A 215 -3.90 6.89 10.70
N GLY A 216 -4.71 6.53 11.68
CA GLY A 216 -6.13 6.80 11.61
C GLY A 216 -6.91 6.06 12.67
N TRP A 217 -8.19 6.38 12.77
CA TRP A 217 -9.08 5.69 13.68
C TRP A 217 -9.52 4.37 13.06
N ARG A 218 -9.22 3.26 13.75
CA ARG A 218 -9.52 1.89 13.28
C ARG A 218 -8.93 1.59 11.88
N ILE A 219 -7.85 2.24 11.48
CA ILE A 219 -7.34 2.12 10.12
C ILE A 219 -6.94 0.69 9.73
N LEU A 220 -6.47 -0.13 10.68
CA LEU A 220 -6.16 -1.54 10.43
C LEU A 220 -7.43 -2.40 10.29
N LYS A 221 -8.55 -1.98 10.89
CA LYS A 221 -9.86 -2.64 10.75
C LYS A 221 -10.40 -2.48 9.32
N SER A 222 -10.05 -1.40 8.62
CA SER A 222 -10.45 -1.18 7.23
C SER A 222 -9.94 -2.27 6.27
N PHE A 223 -8.80 -2.91 6.55
CA PHE A 223 -8.26 -4.02 5.75
C PHE A 223 -8.97 -5.36 5.99
N ALA A 224 -9.80 -5.44 7.02
CA ALA A 224 -10.52 -6.63 7.44
C ALA A 224 -11.89 -6.25 7.99
N TRP A 225 -12.62 -5.45 7.19
CA TRP A 225 -13.83 -4.75 7.62
C TRP A 225 -14.88 -5.69 8.23
N ASN A 226 -15.05 -6.88 7.64
CA ASN A 226 -16.07 -7.84 8.05
C ASN A 226 -15.57 -8.89 9.06
N ASP A 227 -14.26 -8.96 9.34
CA ASP A 227 -13.69 -10.01 10.18
C ASP A 227 -13.57 -9.57 11.65
N PRO A 228 -13.93 -10.42 12.63
CA PRO A 228 -13.76 -10.06 14.04
C PRO A 228 -12.28 -9.92 14.39
N PHE A 229 -11.96 -8.98 15.28
CA PHE A 229 -10.63 -8.89 15.90
C PHE A 229 -10.65 -9.66 17.25
N PRO A 230 -9.53 -10.31 17.65
CA PRO A 230 -8.23 -10.30 17.00
C PRO A 230 -8.18 -11.10 15.69
N LEU A 231 -7.34 -10.65 14.75
CA LEU A 231 -7.18 -11.26 13.43
C LEU A 231 -5.70 -11.39 13.08
N SER A 232 -5.34 -12.52 12.46
CA SER A 232 -4.02 -12.71 11.84
C SER A 232 -4.11 -12.52 10.32
N PHE A 233 -3.26 -11.65 9.78
CA PHE A 233 -3.11 -11.46 8.34
C PHE A 233 -2.18 -12.53 7.77
N LYS A 234 -2.51 -13.01 6.56
CA LYS A 234 -1.74 -14.05 5.88
C LYS A 234 -0.61 -13.43 5.05
N ASP A 235 0.46 -14.20 4.85
CA ASP A 235 1.49 -13.94 3.83
C ASP A 235 0.84 -13.62 2.48
N GLY A 236 1.39 -12.65 1.74
CA GLY A 236 0.84 -12.15 0.48
C GLY A 236 -0.13 -10.97 0.64
N THR A 237 -0.54 -10.62 1.85
CA THR A 237 -1.43 -9.48 2.10
C THR A 237 -0.64 -8.20 2.37
N PHE A 238 -1.21 -7.04 2.01
CA PHE A 238 -0.57 -5.74 2.25
C PHE A 238 -0.20 -5.51 3.72
N VAL A 239 -1.10 -5.85 4.65
CA VAL A 239 -0.85 -5.65 6.09
C VAL A 239 0.27 -6.55 6.60
N HIS A 240 0.33 -7.79 6.13
CA HIS A 240 1.41 -8.71 6.51
C HIS A 240 2.74 -8.29 5.89
N ASP A 241 2.78 -8.12 4.57
CA ASP A 241 4.04 -8.00 3.82
C ASP A 241 4.60 -6.58 3.80
N TYR A 242 3.75 -5.55 3.75
CA TYR A 242 4.21 -4.15 3.65
C TYR A 242 4.15 -3.39 4.97
N LEU A 243 3.16 -3.71 5.81
CA LEU A 243 3.06 -3.09 7.14
C LEU A 243 3.79 -3.90 8.22
N HIS A 244 4.23 -5.13 7.90
CA HIS A 244 4.90 -6.03 8.83
C HIS A 244 4.09 -6.28 10.10
N ILE A 245 2.80 -6.56 9.95
CA ILE A 245 1.88 -6.85 11.05
C ILE A 245 1.26 -8.24 10.84
N ILE A 246 1.56 -9.16 11.77
CA ILE A 246 1.03 -10.53 11.73
C ILE A 246 -0.35 -10.59 12.36
N THR A 247 -0.50 -10.06 13.58
CA THR A 247 -1.78 -10.12 14.31
C THR A 247 -2.13 -8.76 14.90
N VAL A 248 -3.40 -8.39 14.75
CA VAL A 248 -4.00 -7.17 15.30
C VAL A 248 -5.14 -7.51 16.22
N ASN A 249 -5.42 -6.59 17.14
CA ASN A 249 -6.64 -6.54 17.93
C ASN A 249 -7.15 -5.08 17.99
N GLU A 250 -8.28 -4.85 18.63
CA GLU A 250 -8.89 -3.54 18.81
C GLU A 250 -9.38 -3.39 20.25
N THR A 251 -9.28 -2.19 20.82
CA THR A 251 -9.85 -1.90 22.14
C THR A 251 -11.37 -1.76 22.08
N ALA A 252 -12.02 -1.91 23.24
CA ALA A 252 -13.46 -1.80 23.33
C ALA A 252 -14.00 -0.41 22.93
N ILE A 253 -15.30 -0.33 22.63
CA ILE A 253 -15.97 0.90 22.19
C ILE A 253 -16.07 1.93 23.31
N GLU A 254 -16.18 1.48 24.55
CA GLU A 254 -16.36 2.32 25.74
C GLU A 254 -15.18 3.26 25.93
N GLY A 255 -14.00 2.94 25.38
CA GLY A 255 -12.81 3.77 25.29
C GLY A 255 -12.27 4.33 26.61
N ASP A 256 -10.97 4.14 26.80
CA ASP A 256 -10.28 4.60 28.00
C ASP A 256 -8.83 5.00 27.72
N CYS A 257 -8.48 5.16 26.44
CA CYS A 257 -7.15 5.58 26.04
C CYS A 257 -6.97 7.05 26.39
N ILE A 258 -5.99 7.37 27.22
CA ILE A 258 -5.65 8.75 27.60
C ILE A 258 -4.34 9.22 26.97
N GLY A 259 -3.65 8.35 26.24
CA GLY A 259 -2.41 8.65 25.55
C GLY A 259 -1.66 7.38 25.16
N PHE A 260 -0.37 7.55 24.89
CA PHE A 260 0.52 6.46 24.53
C PHE A 260 1.88 6.64 25.17
N TYR A 261 2.43 5.56 25.71
CA TYR A 261 3.81 5.53 26.20
C TYR A 261 4.76 5.40 25.03
N GLY A 262 5.73 6.31 24.95
CA GLY A 262 6.85 6.19 24.04
C GLY A 262 7.75 5.03 24.48
N VAL A 263 8.28 4.29 23.52
CA VAL A 263 8.99 3.03 23.81
C VAL A 263 10.50 3.23 23.81
N ASP A 264 11.17 2.55 24.74
CA ASP A 264 12.63 2.49 24.91
C ASP A 264 13.33 3.85 25.07
N GLY A 265 12.61 4.88 25.51
CA GLY A 265 13.13 6.25 25.65
C GLY A 265 13.55 6.91 24.33
N LYS A 266 13.24 6.28 23.19
CA LYS A 266 13.48 6.82 21.84
C LYS A 266 12.38 7.78 21.39
N PHE A 267 11.18 7.57 21.92
CA PHE A 267 9.99 8.36 21.61
C PHE A 267 9.44 8.97 22.89
N SER A 268 8.95 10.19 22.80
CA SER A 268 8.29 10.90 23.90
C SER A 268 6.90 10.35 24.15
N ASP A 269 6.48 10.28 25.43
CA ASP A 269 5.09 10.02 25.78
C ASP A 269 4.17 11.07 25.16
N ILE A 270 3.03 10.62 24.64
CA ILE A 270 2.03 11.50 24.04
C ILE A 270 0.68 11.36 24.75
N ARG A 271 -0.06 12.46 24.81
CA ARG A 271 -1.36 12.51 25.48
C ARG A 271 -2.46 12.82 24.48
N ILE A 272 -3.61 12.22 24.74
CA ILE A 272 -4.84 12.59 24.04
C ILE A 272 -5.28 13.99 24.49
N ASP A 273 -5.76 14.77 23.53
CA ASP A 273 -6.33 16.08 23.76
C ASP A 273 -7.77 15.93 24.28
N SER A 274 -7.90 16.11 25.59
CA SER A 274 -9.17 16.07 26.29
C SER A 274 -10.23 16.99 25.70
N LEU A 275 -9.82 18.13 25.15
CA LEU A 275 -10.75 19.14 24.64
C LEU A 275 -11.40 18.73 23.32
N LYS A 276 -10.80 17.77 22.61
CA LYS A 276 -11.37 17.16 21.39
C LYS A 276 -12.34 16.02 21.72
N LEU A 277 -12.42 15.61 22.99
CA LEU A 277 -13.30 14.56 23.51
C LEU A 277 -14.31 15.17 24.51
N ILE A 278 -15.33 15.84 23.97
CA ILE A 278 -16.29 16.61 24.76
C ILE A 278 -17.18 15.67 25.61
N ASP A 279 -17.85 14.71 24.96
CA ASP A 279 -18.73 13.70 25.59
C ASP A 279 -18.36 12.27 25.15
N PHE A 280 -17.19 12.09 24.52
CA PHE A 280 -16.74 10.82 23.97
C PHE A 280 -15.70 10.14 24.87
N PRO A 281 -15.74 8.80 24.97
CA PRO A 281 -16.81 7.87 24.65
C PRO A 281 -17.72 7.87 25.87
N TYR A 282 -19.01 8.04 25.64
CA TYR A 282 -20.10 7.95 26.62
C TYR A 282 -19.63 7.56 28.02
N ILE A 283 -19.81 8.44 29.02
CA ILE A 283 -19.58 8.08 30.43
C ILE A 283 -20.52 6.92 30.76
N ILE A 284 -20.07 5.70 30.52
CA ILE A 284 -20.77 4.46 30.77
C ILE A 284 -20.23 4.01 32.12
N HIS A 285 -21.09 4.11 33.13
CA HIS A 285 -20.79 3.72 34.52
C HIS A 285 -19.72 4.56 35.26
N GLY A 286 -19.38 5.76 34.80
CA GLY A 286 -18.52 6.69 35.57
C GLY A 286 -17.01 6.41 35.52
N TYR A 287 -16.55 5.53 34.62
CA TYR A 287 -15.14 5.12 34.52
C TYR A 287 -14.51 5.23 33.12
N SER A 288 -15.28 5.49 32.06
CA SER A 288 -14.76 5.62 30.70
C SER A 288 -14.60 7.08 30.27
N TRP A 289 -13.35 7.49 30.03
CA TRP A 289 -13.00 8.76 29.41
C TRP A 289 -11.70 8.57 28.63
N GLY A 290 -11.73 8.79 27.30
CA GLY A 290 -10.57 8.57 26.42
C GLY A 290 -10.89 7.79 25.14
N LEU A 291 -10.00 7.77 24.14
CA LEU A 291 -10.32 7.12 22.87
C LEU A 291 -10.60 5.61 23.03
N GLY A 292 -11.60 5.11 22.30
CA GLY A 292 -11.90 3.69 22.13
C GLY A 292 -11.55 3.21 20.74
N GLN A 293 -11.65 1.90 20.52
CA GLN A 293 -11.40 1.28 19.22
C GLN A 293 -10.03 1.63 18.63
N ILE A 294 -9.01 1.63 19.49
CA ILE A 294 -7.61 1.79 19.11
C ILE A 294 -7.09 0.45 18.61
N ASN A 295 -6.39 0.44 17.48
CA ASN A 295 -5.79 -0.78 16.99
C ASN A 295 -4.56 -1.16 17.84
N LEU A 296 -4.54 -2.40 18.29
CA LEU A 296 -3.45 -3.01 19.04
C LEU A 296 -2.68 -3.96 18.12
N ILE A 297 -1.38 -3.77 17.96
CA ILE A 297 -0.51 -4.68 17.20
C ILE A 297 -0.03 -5.76 18.17
N THR A 298 -0.69 -6.92 18.16
CA THR A 298 -0.42 -7.98 19.15
C THR A 298 0.73 -8.87 18.74
N GLN A 299 0.99 -9.00 17.44
CA GLN A 299 2.14 -9.71 16.90
C GLN A 299 2.72 -8.93 15.71
N PRO A 300 3.84 -8.21 15.90
CA PRO A 300 4.54 -7.57 14.80
C PRO A 300 5.35 -8.59 14.00
N GLY A 301 5.60 -8.28 12.72
CA GLY A 301 6.49 -9.02 11.83
C GLY A 301 7.97 -8.72 12.08
N GLY A 302 8.86 -9.41 11.35
CA GLY A 302 10.30 -9.22 11.46
C GLY A 302 10.76 -7.81 11.04
N PHE A 303 11.92 -7.38 11.56
CA PHE A 303 12.54 -6.08 11.28
C PHE A 303 11.71 -4.86 11.69
N THR A 304 10.96 -5.01 12.79
CA THR A 304 10.11 -3.93 13.31
C THR A 304 10.48 -3.54 14.73
N ASP A 305 10.31 -2.26 15.03
CA ASP A 305 10.35 -1.70 16.38
C ASP A 305 8.96 -1.22 16.78
N LYS A 306 8.55 -1.57 18.01
CA LYS A 306 7.41 -0.94 18.65
C LYS A 306 7.79 0.50 19.02
N ILE A 307 7.01 1.49 18.61
CA ILE A 307 7.30 2.91 18.89
C ILE A 307 6.37 3.52 19.93
N TYR A 308 5.12 3.04 20.00
CA TYR A 308 4.12 3.49 20.97
C TYR A 308 3.35 2.33 21.57
N SER A 309 2.94 2.50 22.81
CA SER A 309 2.08 1.54 23.51
C SER A 309 0.93 2.19 24.24
N TYR A 310 -0.19 1.46 24.35
CA TYR A 310 -1.45 1.95 24.88
C TYR A 310 -1.34 2.39 26.34
N LYS A 311 -1.91 3.56 26.66
CA LYS A 311 -2.01 4.11 28.01
C LYS A 311 -3.45 4.45 28.36
N ASN A 312 -3.90 3.97 29.52
CA ASN A 312 -5.14 4.34 30.17
C ASN A 312 -4.88 4.75 31.63
N SER A 313 -5.93 5.19 32.33
CA SER A 313 -5.85 5.52 33.76
C SER A 313 -5.48 4.29 34.60
N ASP A 314 -4.72 4.49 35.68
CA ASP A 314 -4.41 3.44 36.64
C ASP A 314 -5.66 2.79 37.25
N SER A 315 -6.74 3.58 37.40
CA SER A 315 -8.05 3.14 37.88
C SER A 315 -8.90 2.41 36.83
N SER A 316 -8.46 2.36 35.56
CA SER A 316 -9.23 1.72 34.50
C SER A 316 -9.34 0.20 34.70
N PRO A 317 -10.52 -0.41 34.48
CA PRO A 317 -10.66 -1.87 34.49
C PRO A 317 -9.98 -2.55 33.30
N TYR A 318 -9.66 -1.83 32.22
CA TYR A 318 -9.05 -2.39 30.99
C TYR A 318 -7.53 -2.53 31.11
N THR A 319 -7.06 -3.20 32.16
CA THR A 319 -5.63 -3.38 32.47
C THR A 319 -4.89 -4.18 31.39
N THR A 320 -5.59 -5.04 30.65
CA THR A 320 -5.02 -5.92 29.62
C THR A 320 -4.55 -5.19 28.36
N TYR A 321 -5.03 -3.97 28.14
CA TYR A 321 -4.59 -3.11 27.02
C TYR A 321 -3.29 -2.38 27.33
N ARG A 322 -2.98 -2.10 28.60
CA ARG A 322 -1.79 -1.33 29.01
C ARG A 322 -0.51 -1.91 28.43
N GLY A 323 0.31 -1.06 27.81
CA GLY A 323 1.61 -1.45 27.26
C GLY A 323 1.56 -2.29 25.98
N ARG A 324 0.36 -2.63 25.48
CA ARG A 324 0.20 -3.26 24.15
C ARG A 324 0.62 -2.27 23.05
N ALA A 325 1.27 -2.77 22.01
CA ALA A 325 1.74 -1.93 20.92
C ALA A 325 0.57 -1.28 20.18
N THR A 326 0.70 0.01 19.90
CA THR A 326 -0.24 0.78 19.08
C THR A 326 0.49 1.52 17.96
N GLY A 327 1.82 1.52 17.96
CA GLY A 327 2.64 2.07 16.90
C GLY A 327 3.81 1.15 16.56
N LEU A 328 4.13 1.04 15.27
CA LEU A 328 5.18 0.20 14.72
C LEU A 328 6.01 0.98 13.69
N ARG A 329 7.31 0.72 13.68
CA ARG A 329 8.26 1.15 12.63
C ARG A 329 8.86 -0.10 11.99
N TYR A 330 8.71 -0.26 10.69
CA TYR A 330 9.34 -1.32 9.90
C TYR A 330 10.54 -0.79 9.13
N TYR A 331 11.73 -1.37 9.32
CA TYR A 331 12.95 -1.02 8.60
C TYR A 331 13.21 -2.02 7.47
N GLY A 332 12.88 -1.64 6.25
CA GLY A 332 13.10 -2.47 5.08
C GLY A 332 14.40 -2.18 4.36
N SER A 333 14.76 -3.10 3.46
CA SER A 333 15.92 -2.92 2.57
C SER A 333 15.63 -1.95 1.42
N SER A 334 14.38 -1.91 0.95
CA SER A 334 13.93 -1.00 -0.11
C SER A 334 13.10 0.16 0.42
N PHE A 335 12.15 -0.10 1.32
CA PHE A 335 11.27 0.93 1.88
C PHE A 335 11.22 0.91 3.40
N ASP A 336 10.67 1.99 3.95
CA ASP A 336 10.40 2.16 5.37
C ASP A 336 8.91 2.41 5.59
N ALA A 337 8.34 1.81 6.64
CA ALA A 337 6.95 2.07 7.03
C ALA A 337 6.80 2.45 8.50
N VAL A 338 5.87 3.37 8.78
CA VAL A 338 5.39 3.73 10.12
C VAL A 338 3.90 3.54 10.17
N ILE A 339 3.42 2.85 11.20
CA ILE A 339 1.99 2.59 11.39
C ILE A 339 1.61 3.02 12.79
N LEU A 340 0.63 3.91 12.89
CA LEU A 340 -0.02 4.29 14.14
C LEU A 340 -1.48 3.81 14.11
N GLY A 341 -1.83 2.91 15.02
CA GLY A 341 -3.17 2.35 15.19
C GLY A 341 -4.16 3.30 15.87
N PHE A 342 -3.87 4.60 15.87
CA PHE A 342 -4.66 5.65 16.51
C PHE A 342 -4.69 6.91 15.63
N PRO A 343 -5.74 7.74 15.77
CA PRO A 343 -5.89 8.98 14.99
C PRO A 343 -5.05 10.13 15.58
N LEU A 344 -4.26 10.81 14.75
CA LEU A 344 -3.33 11.86 15.20
C LEU A 344 -4.04 13.15 15.57
N PHE A 345 -5.14 13.50 14.90
CA PHE A 345 -5.90 14.72 15.21
C PHE A 345 -6.32 14.78 16.68
N PHE A 346 -6.49 13.66 17.36
CA PHE A 346 -6.89 13.62 18.78
C PHE A 346 -5.73 13.72 19.76
N ILE A 347 -4.49 13.81 19.30
CA ILE A 347 -3.31 14.01 20.16
C ILE A 347 -3.18 15.50 20.48
N LYS A 348 -2.67 15.83 21.68
CA LYS A 348 -2.29 17.20 22.02
C LYS A 348 -1.28 17.72 21.00
N LYS A 349 -1.49 18.93 20.50
CA LYS A 349 -0.75 19.46 19.35
C LYS A 349 0.76 19.46 19.60
N GLU A 350 1.20 19.83 20.79
CA GLU A 350 2.63 19.90 21.16
C GLU A 350 3.26 18.50 21.22
N ASP A 351 2.51 17.53 21.76
CA ASP A 351 2.91 16.13 21.82
C ASP A 351 2.96 15.53 20.39
N ALA A 352 2.01 15.88 19.52
CA ALA A 352 1.97 15.46 18.12
C ALA A 352 3.13 16.04 17.29
N ILE A 353 3.48 17.32 17.49
CA ILE A 353 4.67 17.93 16.87
C ILE A 353 5.93 17.15 17.27
N THR A 354 6.07 16.85 18.56
CA THR A 354 7.25 16.12 19.08
C THR A 354 7.33 14.72 18.49
N MET A 355 6.23 13.96 18.52
CA MET A 355 6.15 12.62 17.92
C MET A 355 6.49 12.63 16.43
N VAL A 356 5.89 13.53 15.65
CA VAL A 356 6.14 13.60 14.20
C VAL A 356 7.60 13.96 13.93
N ASP A 357 8.17 14.91 14.68
CA ASP A 357 9.58 15.28 14.56
C ASP A 357 10.51 14.07 14.85
N GLU A 358 10.23 13.31 15.90
CA GLU A 358 10.98 12.09 16.27
C GLU A 358 10.86 11.01 15.20
N ILE A 359 9.65 10.70 14.74
CA ILE A 359 9.39 9.69 13.70
C ILE A 359 10.08 10.06 12.39
N VAL A 360 9.88 11.29 11.90
CA VAL A 360 10.44 11.77 10.63
C VAL A 360 11.98 11.77 10.66
N LYS A 361 12.58 12.00 11.84
CA LYS A 361 14.02 11.85 12.04
C LYS A 361 14.47 10.39 11.87
N THR A 362 13.71 9.41 12.37
CA THR A 362 14.00 7.97 12.16
C THR A 362 13.86 7.52 10.69
N LEU A 363 13.19 8.32 9.86
CA LEU A 363 13.04 8.10 8.42
C LEU A 363 14.15 8.81 7.60
N ASN A 364 15.10 9.48 8.26
CA ASN A 364 16.19 10.26 7.65
C ASN A 364 15.69 11.39 6.73
N LEU A 365 14.55 12.00 7.05
CA LEU A 365 13.96 13.08 6.27
C LEU A 365 14.26 14.47 6.83
N ARG A 366 14.90 14.55 8.00
CA ARG A 366 15.24 15.80 8.69
C ARG A 366 16.57 15.71 9.43
#